data_AF-A0A5B7EW73-F1
#
_entry.id   AF-A0A5B7EW73-F1
#
_cell.length_a   1.000
_cell.length_b   1.000
_cell.length_c   1.000
_cell.angle_alpha   90.00
_cell.angle_beta   90.00
_cell.angle_gamma   90.00
#
_symmetry.space_group_name_H-M   'P 1'
#
loop_
_entity.id
_entity.type
_entity.pdbx_description
1 polymer ?
#
loop_
_entity_poly.entity_id
_entity_poly.type
_entity_poly.pdbx_seq_one_letter_code
_entity_poly.pdbx_strand_id
1 'polypeptide(L)'
;MIVTRIIPEARTLQTVLRRNYGVSAVLMKKVADPIQQLFVDKIHEYNQKSKTAGGKLVDATPAIEKQMQQELDKVARQYGGGEGVDMTKFPNFKFEDPKVDMS
;
A
#
# COMPACT_ATOMS: atom_id res chain seq x y z
N MET A 1 66.62 -6.95 -9.17
CA MET A 1 65.68 -7.57 -10.15
C MET A 1 64.23 -7.69 -9.64
N ILE A 2 63.92 -7.25 -8.42
CA ILE A 2 62.56 -7.33 -7.83
C ILE A 2 61.70 -6.10 -8.18
N VAL A 3 62.30 -4.90 -8.20
CA VAL A 3 61.62 -3.62 -8.47
C VAL A 3 61.00 -3.55 -9.88
N THR A 4 61.62 -4.21 -10.86
CA THR A 4 61.14 -4.23 -12.26
C THR A 4 59.90 -5.10 -12.47
N ARG A 5 59.53 -5.97 -11.52
CA ARG A 5 58.31 -6.82 -11.59
C ARG A 5 57.10 -6.21 -10.89
N ILE A 6 57.31 -5.41 -9.84
CA ILE A 6 56.22 -4.87 -8.99
C ILE A 6 55.49 -3.68 -9.63
N ILE A 7 56.20 -2.85 -10.38
CA ILE A 7 55.65 -1.64 -11.03
C ILE A 7 54.51 -1.96 -12.02
N PRO A 8 54.64 -2.94 -12.94
CA PRO A 8 53.54 -3.28 -13.84
C PRO A 8 52.34 -3.89 -13.11
N GLU A 9 52.55 -4.72 -12.08
CA GLU A 9 51.47 -5.30 -11.27
C GLU A 9 50.67 -4.21 -10.53
N ALA A 10 51.34 -3.24 -9.92
CA ALA A 10 50.70 -2.10 -9.26
C ALA A 10 49.84 -1.27 -10.25
N ARG A 11 50.32 -1.05 -11.48
CA ARG A 11 49.53 -0.35 -12.52
C ARG A 11 48.30 -1.15 -12.96
N THR A 12 48.42 -2.47 -13.09
CA THR A 12 47.26 -3.31 -13.42
C THR A 12 46.21 -3.27 -12.31
N LEU A 13 46.63 -3.36 -11.05
CA LEU A 13 45.75 -3.27 -9.89
C LEU A 13 45.04 -1.91 -9.83
N GLN A 14 45.78 -0.82 -10.03
CA GLN A 14 45.23 0.54 -10.09
C GLN A 14 44.20 0.69 -11.22
N THR A 15 44.47 0.07 -12.38
CA THR A 15 43.56 0.10 -13.54
C THR A 15 42.27 -0.67 -13.26
N VAL A 16 42.39 -1.86 -12.64
CA VAL A 16 41.25 -2.70 -12.25
C VAL A 16 40.39 -1.99 -11.20
N LEU A 17 41.01 -1.43 -10.16
CA LEU A 17 40.30 -0.68 -9.12
C LEU A 17 39.56 0.54 -9.69
N ARG A 18 40.21 1.31 -10.58
CA ARG A 18 39.59 2.50 -11.20
C ARG A 18 38.41 2.13 -12.11
N ARG A 19 38.50 1.01 -12.85
CA ARG A 19 37.39 0.49 -13.66
C ARG A 19 36.24 -0.03 -12.80
N ASN A 20 36.54 -0.80 -11.77
CA ASN A 20 35.52 -1.33 -10.86
C ASN A 20 34.78 -0.21 -10.11
N TYR A 21 35.49 0.85 -9.70
CA TYR A 21 34.89 2.02 -9.06
C TYR A 21 33.97 2.81 -10.03
N GLY A 22 34.39 2.95 -11.30
CA GLY A 22 33.56 3.61 -12.32
C GLY A 22 32.26 2.86 -12.64
N VAL A 23 32.31 1.52 -12.69
CA VAL A 23 31.11 0.68 -12.97
C VAL A 23 30.18 0.60 -11.76
N SER A 24 30.72 0.58 -10.53
CA SER A 24 29.90 0.58 -9.32
C SER A 24 29.13 1.89 -9.10
N ALA A 25 29.59 3.03 -9.64
CA ALA A 25 28.84 4.29 -9.62
C ALA A 25 27.50 4.21 -10.38
N VAL A 26 27.42 3.41 -11.45
CA VAL A 26 26.17 3.19 -12.20
C VAL A 26 25.20 2.32 -11.40
N LEU A 27 25.71 1.31 -10.68
CA LEU A 27 24.91 0.48 -9.77
C LEU A 27 24.43 1.25 -8.53
N MET A 28 25.19 2.26 -8.08
CA MET A 28 24.81 3.12 -6.95
C MET A 28 23.81 4.22 -7.30
N LYS A 29 23.51 4.46 -8.59
CA LYS A 29 22.37 5.31 -8.99
C LYS A 29 21.07 4.51 -8.79
N LYS A 30 20.58 4.49 -7.55
CA LYS A 30 19.37 3.76 -7.15
C LYS A 30 18.09 4.19 -7.90
N VAL A 31 18.04 5.39 -8.47
CA VAL A 31 17.00 5.82 -9.40
C VAL A 31 17.59 6.78 -10.43
N ALA A 32 17.37 6.51 -11.72
CA ALA A 32 18.01 7.25 -12.82
C ALA A 32 17.41 8.65 -13.05
N ASP A 33 16.14 8.86 -12.67
CA ASP A 33 15.37 10.09 -12.87
C ASP A 33 14.70 10.54 -11.56
N PRO A 34 14.89 11.81 -11.12
CA PRO A 34 14.16 12.41 -10.00
C PRO A 34 12.65 12.14 -9.99
N ILE A 35 11.99 12.03 -11.14
CA ILE A 35 10.54 11.76 -11.22
C ILE A 35 10.22 10.34 -10.71
N GLN A 36 11.03 9.35 -11.08
CA GLN A 36 10.85 7.97 -10.61
C GLN A 36 11.13 7.87 -9.10
N GLN A 37 12.04 8.69 -8.58
CA GLN A 37 12.34 8.71 -7.15
C GLN A 37 11.13 9.21 -6.35
N LEU A 38 10.47 10.27 -6.83
CA LEU A 38 9.24 10.79 -6.22
C LEU A 38 8.14 9.72 -6.14
N PHE A 39 8.00 8.88 -7.17
CA PHE A 39 7.02 7.79 -7.15
C PHE A 39 7.34 6.77 -6.04
N VAL A 40 8.58 6.32 -5.94
CA VAL A 40 9.03 5.38 -4.90
C VAL A 40 8.87 6.00 -3.51
N ASP A 41 9.24 7.26 -3.35
CA ASP A 41 9.10 7.98 -2.09
C ASP A 41 7.63 8.06 -1.65
N LYS A 42 6.71 8.31 -2.59
CA LYS A 42 5.27 8.34 -2.29
C LYS A 42 4.71 6.97 -1.94
N ILE A 43 5.21 5.89 -2.55
CA ILE A 43 4.86 4.52 -2.14
C ILE A 43 5.30 4.26 -0.70
N HIS A 44 6.55 4.61 -0.36
CA HIS A 44 7.07 4.41 0.99
C HIS A 44 6.33 5.25 2.02
N GLU A 45 6.06 6.52 1.72
CA GLU A 45 5.27 7.42 2.57
C GLU A 45 3.88 6.82 2.85
N TYR A 46 3.18 6.40 1.80
CA TYR A 46 1.86 5.78 1.96
C TYR A 46 1.93 4.46 2.73
N ASN A 47 2.94 3.62 2.49
CA ASN A 47 3.12 2.35 3.21
C ASN A 47 3.28 2.57 4.71
N GLN A 48 4.05 3.58 5.12
CA GLN A 48 4.21 3.95 6.52
C GLN A 48 2.89 4.42 7.12
N LYS A 49 2.21 5.35 6.44
CA LYS A 49 0.92 5.88 6.90
C LYS A 49 -0.15 4.79 7.01
N SER A 50 -0.21 3.87 6.05
CA SER A 50 -1.12 2.72 6.04
C SER A 50 -0.86 1.75 7.20
N LYS A 51 0.41 1.46 7.50
CA LYS A 51 0.78 0.65 8.66
C LYS A 51 0.35 1.31 9.97
N THR A 52 0.58 2.61 10.12
CA THR A 52 0.16 3.37 11.30
C THR A 52 -1.36 3.40 11.45
N ALA A 53 -2.10 3.50 10.34
CA ALA A 53 -3.55 3.46 10.35
C ALA A 53 -4.12 2.07 10.71
N GLY A 54 -3.33 0.99 10.63
CA GLY A 54 -3.71 -0.34 11.13
C GLY A 54 -4.95 -0.92 10.46
N GLY A 55 -5.16 -0.64 9.17
CA GLY A 55 -6.35 -1.07 8.42
C GLY A 55 -7.53 -0.09 8.48
N LYS A 56 -7.41 1.01 9.22
CA LYS A 56 -8.34 2.14 9.15
C LYS A 56 -8.00 3.06 7.97
N LEU A 57 -8.88 4.02 7.71
CA LEU A 57 -8.64 5.06 6.72
C LEU A 57 -7.34 5.82 7.04
N VAL A 58 -6.48 5.94 6.05
CA VAL A 58 -5.20 6.66 6.18
C VAL A 58 -5.47 8.15 6.32
N ASP A 59 -4.80 8.80 7.27
CA ASP A 59 -4.95 10.24 7.56
C ASP A 59 -6.42 10.65 7.84
N ALA A 60 -7.21 9.75 8.45
CA ALA A 60 -8.62 10.01 8.76
C ALA A 60 -8.78 11.14 9.78
N THR A 61 -9.66 12.09 9.47
CA THR A 61 -10.09 13.10 10.43
C THR A 61 -11.40 12.67 11.11
N PRO A 62 -11.72 13.19 12.31
CA PRO A 62 -12.99 12.89 12.97
C PRO A 62 -14.23 13.22 12.11
N ALA A 63 -14.11 14.21 11.21
CA ALA A 63 -15.17 14.57 10.28
C ALA A 63 -15.42 13.46 9.23
N ILE A 64 -14.34 12.88 8.68
CA ILE A 64 -14.43 11.79 7.70
C ILE A 64 -14.99 10.52 8.36
N GLU A 65 -14.56 10.19 9.57
CA GLU A 65 -15.10 9.03 10.31
C GLU A 65 -16.59 9.20 10.59
N LYS A 66 -17.02 10.40 10.98
CA LYS A 66 -18.44 10.73 11.18
C LYS A 66 -19.24 10.59 9.90
N GLN A 67 -18.72 11.09 8.78
CA GLN A 67 -19.38 10.95 7.48
C GLN A 67 -19.48 9.47 7.06
N MET A 68 -18.43 8.69 7.27
CA MET A 68 -18.43 7.25 7.01
C MET A 68 -19.52 6.54 7.81
N GLN A 69 -19.66 6.85 9.11
CA GLN A 69 -20.73 6.29 9.94
C GLN A 69 -22.11 6.69 9.43
N GLN A 70 -22.31 7.96 9.07
CA GLN A 70 -23.58 8.45 8.55
C GLN A 70 -24.01 7.74 7.25
N GLU A 71 -23.06 7.52 6.33
CA GLU A 71 -23.34 6.79 5.09
C GLU A 71 -23.63 5.30 5.36
N LEU A 72 -22.91 4.67 6.28
CA LEU A 72 -23.20 3.30 6.70
C LEU A 72 -24.60 3.17 7.32
N ASP A 73 -25.00 4.10 8.18
CA ASP A 73 -26.33 4.11 8.80
C ASP A 73 -27.44 4.30 7.76
N LYS A 74 -27.20 5.16 6.77
CA LYS A 74 -28.13 5.39 5.66
C LYS A 74 -28.31 4.13 4.81
N VAL A 75 -27.22 3.46 4.46
CA VAL A 75 -27.24 2.20 3.71
C VAL A 75 -27.95 1.12 4.52
N ALA A 76 -27.64 0.96 5.81
CA ALA A 76 -28.30 0.00 6.67
C ALA A 76 -29.83 0.20 6.68
N ARG A 77 -30.30 1.43 6.89
CA ARG A 77 -31.75 1.75 6.87
C ARG A 77 -32.41 1.44 5.53
N GLN A 78 -31.72 1.70 4.41
CA GLN A 78 -32.29 1.48 3.08
C GLN A 78 -32.50 -0.01 2.76
N TYR A 79 -31.63 -0.88 3.27
CA TYR A 79 -31.64 -2.31 2.93
C TYR A 79 -32.19 -3.19 4.07
N GLY A 80 -33.04 -2.63 4.94
CA GLY A 80 -33.70 -3.37 6.02
C GLY A 80 -32.78 -3.76 7.19
N GLY A 81 -31.57 -3.20 7.23
CA GLY A 81 -30.73 -3.17 8.44
C GLY A 81 -31.14 -2.05 9.40
N GLY A 82 -30.43 -1.94 10.52
CA GLY A 82 -30.70 -0.93 11.54
C GLY A 82 -30.28 -1.38 12.92
N GLU A 83 -30.69 -0.62 13.93
CA GLU A 83 -30.37 -0.89 15.32
C GLU A 83 -30.93 -2.27 15.74
N GLY A 84 -30.04 -3.19 16.13
CA GLY A 84 -30.40 -4.56 16.51
C GLY A 84 -30.56 -5.57 15.36
N VAL A 85 -30.40 -5.16 14.10
CA VAL A 85 -30.45 -6.06 12.94
C VAL A 85 -29.03 -6.47 12.53
N ASP A 86 -28.71 -7.73 12.71
CA ASP A 86 -27.44 -8.30 12.28
C ASP A 86 -27.48 -8.67 10.79
N MET A 87 -26.95 -7.78 9.95
CA MET A 87 -26.92 -7.95 8.50
C MET A 87 -25.98 -9.07 8.02
N THR A 88 -25.18 -9.67 8.90
CA THR A 88 -24.33 -10.82 8.56
C THR A 88 -25.09 -12.15 8.66
N LYS A 89 -26.25 -12.15 9.34
CA LYS A 89 -27.08 -13.33 9.48
C LYS A 89 -28.00 -13.49 8.28
N PHE A 90 -28.19 -14.75 7.90
CA PHE A 90 -29.17 -15.11 6.89
C PHE A 90 -30.59 -14.75 7.36
N PRO A 91 -31.46 -14.21 6.50
CA PRO A 91 -32.81 -13.79 6.88
C PRO A 91 -33.69 -14.98 7.28
N ASN A 92 -34.59 -14.74 8.23
CA ASN A 92 -35.62 -15.70 8.57
C ASN A 92 -36.86 -15.45 7.71
N PHE A 93 -37.31 -16.46 6.98
CA PHE A 93 -38.49 -16.37 6.14
C PHE A 93 -39.71 -16.90 6.91
N LYS A 94 -40.72 -16.04 7.08
CA LYS A 94 -42.05 -16.45 7.52
C LYS A 94 -43.00 -16.30 6.33
N PHE A 95 -43.61 -17.40 5.95
CA PHE A 95 -44.61 -17.43 4.90
C PHE A 95 -45.98 -17.43 5.58
N GLU A 96 -46.76 -16.38 5.34
CA GLU A 96 -48.16 -16.31 5.79
C GLU A 96 -49.04 -17.02 4.76
N ASP A 97 -50.07 -17.72 5.24
CA ASP A 97 -51.00 -18.42 4.36
C ASP A 97 -51.77 -17.44 3.46
N PRO A 98 -51.98 -17.74 2.17
CA PRO A 98 -52.69 -16.87 1.27
C PRO A 98 -54.16 -16.72 1.70
N LYS A 99 -54.61 -15.48 1.87
CA LYS A 99 -56.04 -15.19 2.08
C LYS A 99 -56.78 -15.39 0.77
N VAL A 100 -57.58 -16.46 0.69
CA VAL A 100 -58.49 -16.70 -0.43
C VAL A 100 -59.74 -15.86 -0.20
N ASP A 101 -59.96 -14.86 -1.06
CA ASP A 101 -61.20 -14.08 -1.05
C ASP A 101 -62.29 -14.87 -1.79
N MET A 102 -63.32 -15.30 -1.06
CA MET A 102 -64.49 -15.95 -1.66
C MET A 102 -65.44 -14.85 -2.13
N SER A 103 -65.34 -14.50 -3.42
CA SER A 103 -66.37 -13.71 -4.13
C SER A 103 -67.71 -14.44 -4.20
#